data_AF-A0A7R9E8S7-F1
#
_entry.id   AF-A0A7R9E8S7-F1
#
_cell.length_a   1.000
_cell.length_b   1.000
_cell.length_c   1.000
_cell.angle_alpha   90.00
_cell.angle_beta   90.00
_cell.angle_gamma   90.00
#
_symmetry.space_group_name_H-M   'P 1'
#
loop_
_entity.id
_entity.type
_entity.pdbx_description
1 polymer ?
#
loop_
_entity_poly.entity_id
_entity_poly.type
_entity_poly.pdbx_seq_one_letter_code
_entity_poly.pdbx_strand_id
1 'polypeptide(L)'
;MEKIRTKLLSITISKSVLESYIVSSNDALELKLVRRATDVDDDSTTFRPEMTHQVFGESESIFGYRDLRIRLYYSAARLTTFLGLTYSEEPDNVTNMIAGKLQAGFHTNLDNFCLDLNKDINFRPPGELQHRFTTAGSKLYVLYWSVDPRC
;
A
#
# COMPACT_ATOMS: atom_id res chain seq x y z
N MET A 1 -29.98 -38.78 13.34
CA MET A 1 -29.31 -37.76 14.20
C MET A 1 -27.84 -37.60 13.83
N GLU A 2 -27.03 -38.67 13.77
CA GLU A 2 -25.59 -38.61 13.46
C GLU A 2 -25.25 -38.02 12.08
N LYS A 3 -25.94 -38.46 11.01
CA LYS A 3 -25.72 -37.96 9.64
C LYS A 3 -25.99 -36.46 9.46
N ILE A 4 -26.86 -35.88 10.29
CA ILE A 4 -27.19 -34.44 10.26
C ILE A 4 -26.05 -33.65 10.92
N ARG A 5 -25.50 -34.16 12.04
CA ARG A 5 -24.35 -33.55 12.72
C ARG A 5 -23.10 -33.55 11.85
N THR A 6 -22.79 -34.66 11.18
CA THR A 6 -21.61 -34.74 10.29
C THR A 6 -21.74 -33.77 9.10
N LYS A 7 -22.95 -33.63 8.53
CA LYS A 7 -23.21 -32.68 7.44
C LYS A 7 -23.10 -31.24 7.93
N LEU A 8 -23.66 -30.91 9.09
CA LEU A 8 -23.55 -29.58 9.70
C LEU A 8 -22.09 -29.21 9.97
N LEU A 9 -21.31 -30.15 10.56
CA LEU A 9 -19.89 -29.98 10.83
C LEU A 9 -19.08 -29.75 9.55
N SER A 10 -19.35 -30.53 8.49
CA SER A 10 -18.69 -30.35 7.20
C SER A 10 -18.98 -28.99 6.57
N ILE A 11 -20.23 -28.50 6.67
CA ILE A 11 -20.64 -27.20 6.15
C ILE A 11 -19.96 -26.07 6.94
N THR A 12 -19.87 -26.20 8.27
CA THR A 12 -19.18 -25.23 9.13
C THR A 12 -17.69 -25.15 8.79
N ILE A 13 -17.02 -26.30 8.58
CA ILE A 13 -15.60 -26.34 8.19
C ILE A 13 -15.40 -25.69 6.82
N SER A 14 -16.23 -26.00 5.83
CA SER A 14 -16.13 -25.38 4.50
C SER A 14 -16.35 -23.86 4.55
N LYS A 15 -17.27 -23.40 5.40
CA LYS A 15 -17.53 -21.97 5.59
C LYS A 15 -16.36 -21.26 6.25
N SER A 16 -15.79 -21.83 7.32
CA SER A 16 -14.64 -21.22 8.01
C SER A 16 -13.38 -21.19 7.15
N VAL A 17 -13.20 -22.20 6.28
CA VAL A 17 -12.13 -22.20 5.28
C VAL A 17 -12.35 -21.05 4.29
N LEU A 18 -13.56 -20.87 3.76
CA LEU A 18 -13.84 -19.79 2.81
C LEU A 18 -13.67 -18.39 3.43
N GLU A 19 -14.08 -18.20 4.69
CA GLU A 19 -13.87 -16.95 5.43
C GLU A 19 -12.38 -16.62 5.60
N SER A 20 -11.49 -17.62 5.66
CA SER A 20 -10.04 -17.39 5.76
C SER A 20 -9.40 -16.86 4.46
N TYR A 21 -10.13 -16.89 3.34
CA TYR A 21 -9.73 -16.28 2.07
C TYR A 21 -10.35 -14.89 1.85
N ILE A 22 -10.98 -14.32 2.87
CA ILE A 22 -11.51 -12.96 2.85
C ILE A 22 -10.59 -12.11 3.73
N VAL A 23 -9.90 -11.16 3.11
CA VAL A 23 -8.97 -10.27 3.81
C VAL A 23 -9.49 -8.84 3.71
N SER A 24 -9.52 -8.10 4.82
CA SER A 24 -9.83 -6.66 4.75
C SER A 24 -8.73 -5.92 3.97
N SER A 25 -9.11 -5.12 2.96
CA SER A 25 -8.13 -4.35 2.19
C SER A 25 -7.48 -3.24 3.01
N ASN A 26 -8.20 -2.69 3.99
CA ASN A 26 -7.66 -1.66 4.89
C ASN A 26 -6.52 -2.22 5.76
N ASP A 27 -6.63 -3.48 6.18
CA ASP A 27 -5.62 -4.15 7.00
C ASP A 27 -4.44 -4.70 6.16
N ALA A 28 -4.76 -5.20 4.97
CA ALA A 28 -3.77 -5.77 4.05
C ALA A 28 -2.86 -4.73 3.40
N LEU A 29 -3.34 -3.50 3.18
CA LEU A 29 -2.57 -2.44 2.52
C LEU A 29 -1.68 -1.68 3.50
N GLU A 30 -0.38 -1.80 3.32
CA GLU A 30 0.66 -1.12 4.08
C GLU A 30 1.28 0.00 3.24
N LEU A 31 1.15 1.23 3.74
CA LEU A 31 1.73 2.44 3.16
C LEU A 31 2.98 2.84 3.95
N LYS A 32 3.99 3.35 3.24
CA LYS A 32 5.23 3.86 3.87
C LYS A 32 5.83 5.00 3.05
N LEU A 33 6.37 6.01 3.75
CA LEU A 33 7.20 7.07 3.16
C LEU A 33 8.67 6.81 3.51
N VAL A 34 9.41 6.25 2.54
CA VAL A 34 10.77 5.77 2.72
C VAL A 34 11.77 6.87 2.37
N ARG A 35 12.64 7.26 3.32
CA ARG A 35 13.72 8.22 3.08
C ARG A 35 15.06 7.53 2.88
N ARG A 36 15.26 6.42 3.57
CA ARG A 36 16.48 5.62 3.56
C ARG A 36 16.11 4.15 3.43
N ALA A 37 17.01 3.33 2.89
CA ALA A 37 16.79 1.89 2.77
C ALA A 37 16.46 1.22 4.12
N THR A 38 17.04 1.72 5.22
CA THR A 38 16.76 1.25 6.58
C THR A 38 15.30 1.43 7.01
N ASP A 39 14.59 2.41 6.44
CA ASP A 39 13.20 2.67 6.82
C ASP A 39 12.28 1.58 6.27
N VAL A 40 12.71 0.82 5.24
CA VAL A 40 11.93 -0.27 4.65
C VAL A 40 11.61 -1.33 5.69
N ASP A 41 12.58 -1.69 6.52
CA ASP A 41 12.45 -2.72 7.55
C ASP A 41 11.91 -2.17 8.88
N ASP A 42 11.69 -0.85 8.99
CA ASP A 42 11.15 -0.21 10.19
C ASP A 42 9.61 -0.14 10.15
N ASP A 43 8.96 -1.13 10.76
CA ASP A 43 7.49 -1.21 10.85
C ASP A 43 6.84 -0.03 11.58
N SER A 44 7.57 0.75 12.39
CA SER A 44 7.00 1.92 13.10
C SER A 44 6.62 3.06 12.15
N THR A 45 7.16 3.05 10.94
CA THR A 45 6.87 4.03 9.88
C THR A 45 5.76 3.59 8.93
N THR A 46 5.27 2.36 9.10
CA THR A 46 4.17 1.80 8.31
C THR A 46 2.84 2.36 8.82
N PHE A 47 1.99 2.81 7.91
CA PHE A 47 0.64 3.23 8.21
C PHE A 47 -0.35 2.57 7.25
N ARG A 48 -1.62 2.50 7.66
CA ARG A 48 -2.69 1.88 6.88
C ARG A 48 -3.69 2.94 6.42
N PRO A 49 -4.33 2.75 5.26
CA PRO A 49 -5.42 3.62 4.83
C PRO A 49 -6.62 3.45 5.76
N GLU A 50 -7.38 4.53 5.96
CA GLU A 50 -8.65 4.46 6.68
C GLU A 50 -9.78 3.89 5.81
N MET A 51 -9.73 4.14 4.50
CA MET A 51 -10.70 3.67 3.52
C MET A 51 -10.02 3.26 2.22
N THR A 52 -10.53 2.21 1.58
CA THR A 52 -9.96 1.66 0.33
C THR A 52 -11.01 1.28 -0.72
N HIS A 53 -12.27 1.66 -0.50
CA HIS A 53 -13.38 1.34 -1.40
C HIS A 53 -13.22 1.80 -2.85
N GLN A 54 -12.45 2.87 -3.11
CA GLN A 54 -12.18 3.34 -4.47
C GLN A 54 -11.37 2.36 -5.32
N VAL A 55 -10.61 1.48 -4.66
CA VAL A 55 -9.74 0.49 -5.30
C VAL A 55 -10.35 -0.91 -5.20
N PHE A 56 -10.87 -1.29 -4.04
CA PHE A 56 -11.35 -2.65 -3.77
C PHE A 56 -12.88 -2.78 -3.69
N GLY A 57 -13.63 -1.73 -4.04
CA GLY A 57 -15.08 -1.72 -4.00
C GLY A 57 -15.66 -1.48 -2.61
N GLU A 58 -16.99 -1.34 -2.53
CA GLU A 58 -17.69 -0.91 -1.30
C GLU A 58 -17.48 -1.82 -0.09
N SER A 59 -17.18 -3.11 -0.31
CA SER A 59 -16.95 -4.06 0.78
C SER A 59 -15.58 -3.96 1.43
N GLU A 60 -14.63 -3.21 0.85
CA GLU A 60 -13.25 -3.05 1.36
C GLU A 60 -12.62 -4.39 1.78
N SER A 61 -12.85 -5.40 0.95
CA SER A 61 -12.49 -6.79 1.19
C SER A 61 -11.95 -7.40 -0.09
N ILE A 62 -10.89 -8.18 0.06
CA ILE A 62 -10.19 -8.88 -1.01
C ILE A 62 -10.47 -10.36 -0.84
N PHE A 63 -10.99 -10.98 -1.90
CA PHE A 63 -11.33 -12.39 -1.91
C PHE A 63 -10.22 -13.22 -2.53
N GLY A 64 -10.11 -14.46 -2.07
CA GLY A 64 -9.22 -15.46 -2.64
C GLY A 64 -7.86 -15.55 -1.99
N TYR A 65 -7.38 -14.53 -1.27
CA TYR A 65 -6.02 -14.57 -0.72
C TYR A 65 -5.98 -15.02 0.72
N ARG A 66 -4.90 -15.72 1.07
CA ARG A 66 -4.57 -16.03 2.46
C ARG A 66 -3.29 -15.30 2.88
N ASP A 67 -3.32 -14.69 4.06
CA ASP A 67 -2.22 -13.90 4.64
C ASP A 67 -1.70 -12.79 3.70
N LEU A 68 -2.63 -12.16 2.96
CA LEU A 68 -2.29 -11.12 2.00
C LEU A 68 -1.70 -9.91 2.71
N ARG A 69 -0.52 -9.49 2.26
CA ARG A 69 0.02 -8.16 2.50
C ARG A 69 0.37 -7.48 1.20
N ILE A 70 -0.10 -6.25 1.07
CA ILE A 70 0.17 -5.36 -0.06
C ILE A 70 1.03 -4.23 0.47
N ARG A 71 2.28 -4.16 0.02
CA ARG A 71 3.25 -3.13 0.39
C ARG A 71 3.29 -2.09 -0.71
N LEU A 72 2.72 -0.92 -0.45
CA LEU A 72 2.71 0.22 -1.36
C LEU A 72 3.56 1.34 -0.76
N TYR A 73 4.85 1.33 -1.10
CA TYR A 73 5.84 2.24 -0.52
C TYR A 73 6.15 3.36 -1.50
N TYR A 74 6.35 4.55 -0.96
CA TYR A 74 6.70 5.74 -1.71
C TYR A 74 8.04 6.29 -1.23
N SER A 75 8.89 6.73 -2.15
CA SER A 75 10.03 7.56 -1.78
C SER A 75 9.53 8.89 -1.21
N ALA A 76 10.08 9.32 -0.08
CA ALA A 76 9.53 10.46 0.65
C ALA A 76 9.66 11.80 -0.10
N ALA A 77 10.56 11.92 -1.08
CA ALA A 77 10.73 13.15 -1.85
C ALA A 77 9.98 13.09 -3.18
N ARG A 78 10.25 12.07 -4.01
CA ARG A 78 9.74 11.99 -5.39
C ARG A 78 8.44 11.21 -5.54
N LEU A 79 7.99 10.53 -4.48
CA LEU A 79 6.88 9.58 -4.52
C LEU A 79 7.12 8.46 -5.54
N THR A 80 8.38 8.11 -5.81
CA THR A 80 8.72 6.92 -6.58
C THR A 80 8.05 5.73 -5.90
N THR A 81 7.28 4.96 -6.67
CA THR A 81 6.38 3.96 -6.10
C THR A 81 7.01 2.58 -6.15
N PHE A 82 6.86 1.82 -5.07
CA PHE A 82 7.11 0.38 -5.01
C PHE A 82 5.81 -0.34 -4.66
N LEU A 83 5.49 -1.39 -5.41
CA LEU A 83 4.36 -2.28 -5.16
C LEU A 83 4.89 -3.70 -4.99
N GLY A 84 4.80 -4.22 -3.77
CA GLY A 84 5.13 -5.60 -3.45
C GLY A 84 3.94 -6.33 -2.86
N LEU A 85 3.66 -7.55 -3.33
CA LEU A 85 2.62 -8.40 -2.76
C LEU A 85 3.27 -9.63 -2.12
N THR A 86 2.74 -10.06 -0.98
CA THR A 86 3.08 -11.34 -0.34
C THR A 86 1.82 -12.00 0.15
N TYR A 87 1.70 -13.31 -0.06
CA TYR A 87 0.54 -14.11 0.29
C TYR A 87 0.96 -15.58 0.39
N SER A 88 0.19 -16.37 1.14
CA SER A 88 0.42 -17.80 1.30
C SER A 88 -0.21 -18.62 0.15
N GLU A 89 -1.38 -18.18 -0.34
CA GLU A 89 -2.14 -18.84 -1.39
C GLU A 89 -2.87 -17.79 -2.26
N GLU A 90 -2.94 -18.01 -3.58
CA GLU A 90 -3.55 -17.09 -4.55
C GLU A 90 -4.40 -17.82 -5.59
N PRO A 91 -5.67 -17.42 -5.75
CA PRO A 91 -6.54 -17.78 -6.85
C PRO A 91 -7.04 -16.56 -7.66
N ASP A 92 -6.71 -15.32 -7.29
CA ASP A 92 -7.25 -14.09 -7.91
C ASP A 92 -6.15 -13.10 -8.37
N ASN A 93 -6.50 -11.99 -9.03
CA ASN A 93 -5.53 -11.12 -9.73
C ASN A 93 -5.49 -9.66 -9.19
N VAL A 94 -5.28 -9.50 -7.88
CA VAL A 94 -5.29 -8.19 -7.19
C VAL A 94 -4.22 -7.23 -7.70
N THR A 95 -3.09 -7.76 -8.16
CA THR A 95 -1.99 -6.97 -8.74
C THR A 95 -2.49 -6.02 -9.84
N ASN A 96 -3.37 -6.51 -10.73
CA ASN A 96 -3.89 -5.73 -11.84
C ASN A 96 -4.84 -4.61 -11.39
N MET A 97 -5.66 -4.85 -10.36
CA MET A 97 -6.58 -3.84 -9.84
C MET A 97 -5.81 -2.63 -9.30
N ILE A 98 -4.74 -2.89 -8.53
CA ILE A 98 -3.92 -1.84 -7.94
C ILE A 98 -3.07 -1.16 -9.01
N ALA A 99 -2.41 -1.93 -9.88
CA ALA A 99 -1.58 -1.39 -10.96
C ALA A 99 -2.38 -0.48 -11.90
N GLY A 100 -3.66 -0.77 -12.17
CA GLY A 100 -4.53 0.08 -12.99
C GLY A 100 -4.87 1.44 -12.37
N LYS A 101 -4.65 1.62 -11.06
CA LYS A 101 -4.84 2.90 -10.35
C LYS A 101 -3.54 3.67 -10.16
N LEU A 102 -2.39 3.01 -10.34
CA LEU A 102 -1.08 3.61 -10.17
C LEU A 102 -0.55 4.16 -11.49
N GLN A 103 0.33 5.16 -11.40
CA GLN A 103 1.10 5.60 -12.55
C GLN A 103 2.06 4.48 -12.98
N ALA A 104 2.22 4.29 -14.30
CA ALA A 104 3.18 3.35 -14.85
C ALA A 104 4.62 3.66 -14.40
N GLY A 105 5.46 2.62 -14.32
CA GLY A 105 6.87 2.75 -13.94
C GLY A 105 7.16 2.57 -12.44
N PHE A 106 6.23 2.02 -11.67
CA PHE A 106 6.49 1.59 -10.29
C PHE A 106 7.46 0.40 -10.25
N HIS A 107 8.20 0.29 -9.15
CA HIS A 107 9.08 -0.85 -8.88
C HIS A 107 8.29 -2.02 -8.29
N THR A 108 8.64 -3.23 -8.69
CA THR A 108 8.15 -4.48 -8.06
C THR A 108 9.26 -5.23 -7.32
N ASN A 109 10.50 -4.79 -7.48
CA ASN A 109 11.67 -5.29 -6.75
C ASN A 109 12.18 -4.22 -5.79
N LEU A 110 12.41 -4.63 -4.55
CA LEU A 110 12.74 -3.73 -3.45
C LEU A 110 14.15 -3.17 -3.56
N ASP A 111 15.12 -3.97 -4.05
CA ASP A 111 16.51 -3.52 -4.24
C ASP A 111 16.57 -2.37 -5.26
N ASN A 112 15.87 -2.51 -6.38
CA ASN A 112 15.77 -1.45 -7.40
C ASN A 112 15.13 -0.17 -6.84
N PHE A 113 14.08 -0.32 -6.03
CA PHE A 113 13.47 0.82 -5.34
C PHE A 113 14.47 1.51 -4.39
N CYS A 114 15.21 0.74 -3.58
CA CYS A 114 16.20 1.27 -2.66
C CYS A 114 17.37 1.97 -3.36
N LEU A 115 17.83 1.44 -4.51
CA LEU A 115 18.85 2.10 -5.32
C LEU A 115 18.38 3.48 -5.80
N ASP A 116 17.11 3.59 -6.18
CA ASP A 116 16.51 4.81 -6.70
C ASP A 116 16.25 5.88 -5.63
N LEU A 117 16.23 5.53 -4.34
CA LEU A 117 16.16 6.51 -3.23
C LEU A 117 17.32 7.52 -3.29
N ASN A 118 18.48 7.15 -3.82
CA ASN A 118 19.60 8.09 -3.99
C ASN A 118 19.27 9.24 -4.94
N LYS A 119 18.31 9.06 -5.85
CA LYS A 119 17.86 10.10 -6.77
C LYS A 119 17.02 11.18 -6.07
N ASP A 120 16.53 10.92 -4.86
CA ASP A 120 15.74 11.88 -4.07
C ASP A 120 16.58 13.06 -3.57
N ILE A 121 17.91 12.93 -3.46
CA ILE A 121 18.80 14.03 -3.04
C ILE A 121 18.73 15.26 -3.95
N ASN A 122 18.42 15.03 -5.23
CA ASN A 122 18.31 16.07 -6.25
C ASN A 122 16.87 16.54 -6.44
N PHE A 123 15.92 16.02 -5.66
CA PHE A 123 14.53 16.44 -5.76
C PHE A 123 14.39 17.91 -5.35
N ARG A 124 13.64 18.65 -6.17
CA ARG A 124 13.16 19.98 -5.84
C ARG A 124 11.66 20.04 -6.13
N PRO A 125 10.84 20.50 -5.17
CA PRO A 125 9.42 20.70 -5.43
C PRO A 125 9.23 21.60 -6.65
N PRO A 126 8.34 21.23 -7.59
CA PRO A 126 8.01 22.09 -8.71
C PRO A 126 7.22 23.32 -8.23
N GLY A 127 7.21 24.37 -9.05
CA GLY A 127 6.43 25.58 -8.81
C GLY A 127 7.18 26.69 -8.08
N GLU A 128 6.40 27.65 -7.58
CA GLU A 128 6.88 28.88 -6.96
C GLU A 128 6.80 28.81 -5.45
N LEU A 129 7.87 29.21 -4.77
CA LEU A 129 7.93 29.29 -3.32
C LEU A 129 6.99 30.38 -2.81
N GLN A 130 6.05 30.01 -1.93
CA GLN A 130 5.09 30.96 -1.33
C GLN A 130 5.45 31.32 0.10
N HIS A 131 5.67 30.31 0.95
CA HIS A 131 5.88 30.52 2.38
C HIS A 131 6.96 29.60 2.95
N ARG A 132 7.59 30.08 4.02
CA ARG A 132 8.62 29.37 4.77
C ARG A 132 8.38 29.62 6.26
N PHE A 133 8.26 28.55 7.04
CA PHE A 133 8.02 28.65 8.48
C PHE A 133 8.67 27.50 9.25
N THR A 134 8.89 27.71 10.54
CA THR A 134 9.46 26.72 11.46
C THR A 134 8.47 26.39 12.56
N THR A 135 8.39 25.12 12.94
CA THR A 135 7.56 24.70 14.08
C THR A 135 8.38 24.58 15.36
N ALA A 136 7.72 24.36 16.50
CA ALA A 136 8.35 24.24 17.82
C ALA A 136 9.50 23.19 17.88
N GLY A 137 9.49 22.19 16.98
CA GLY A 137 10.56 21.20 16.84
C GLY A 137 11.75 21.63 15.97
N SER A 138 11.89 22.92 15.65
CA SER A 138 12.91 23.47 14.74
C SER A 138 12.93 22.83 13.34
N LYS A 139 11.84 22.17 12.96
CA LYS A 139 11.67 21.63 11.60
C LYS A 139 11.23 22.76 10.68
N LEU A 140 11.94 22.90 9.57
CA LEU A 140 11.61 23.84 8.51
C LEU A 140 10.57 23.25 7.57
N TYR A 141 9.51 24.02 7.32
CA TYR A 141 8.49 23.72 6.33
C TYR A 141 8.48 24.82 5.28
N VAL A 142 8.18 24.40 4.05
CA VAL A 142 8.21 25.24 2.87
C VAL A 142 6.98 24.91 2.03
N LEU A 143 6.22 25.92 1.64
CA LEU A 143 5.02 25.77 0.80
C LEU A 143 5.30 26.28 -0.61
N TYR A 144 4.98 25.45 -1.58
CA TYR A 144 5.10 25.75 -3.00
C TYR A 144 3.72 25.77 -3.64
N TRP A 145 3.52 26.68 -4.60
CA TRP A 145 2.37 26.70 -5.48
C TRP A 145 2.81 26.22 -6.87
N SER A 146 2.17 25.18 -7.39
CA SER A 146 2.45 24.63 -8.71
C SER A 146 1.16 24.43 -9.48
N VAL A 147 1.18 24.75 -10.77
CA VAL A 147 0.10 24.46 -11.72
C VAL A 147 0.60 23.36 -12.64
N ASP A 148 -0.18 22.30 -12.85
CA ASP A 148 0.16 21.30 -13.86
C ASP A 148 -0.06 21.93 -15.25
N PRO A 149 0.99 22.10 -16.07
CA PRO A 149 0.86 22.74 -17.37
C PRO A 149 0.07 21.89 -18.39
N ARG A 150 -0.30 20.64 -18.03
CA ARG A 150 -1.12 19.75 -18.86
C ARG A 150 -2.62 19.92 -18.63
N CYS A 151 -3.01 20.72 -17.63
CA CYS A 151 -4.40 20.98 -17.26
C CYS A 151 -4.86 22.35 -17.76
#